data_AF-A0A359EEE1-F1
#
_entry.id   AF-A0A359EEE1-F1
#
_cell.length_a   1.000
_cell.length_b   1.000
_cell.length_c   1.000
_cell.angle_alpha   90.00
_cell.angle_beta   90.00
_cell.angle_gamma   90.00
#
_symmetry.space_group_name_H-M   'P 1'
#
loop_
_entity.id
_entity.type
_entity.pdbx_description
1 polymer ?
#
loop_
_entity_poly.entity_id
_entity_poly.type
_entity_poly.pdbx_seq_one_letter_code
_entity_poly.pdbx_strand_id
1 'polypeptide(L)'
;RACCTLGERCVRGITANREVCRHYVEHSIGLVTALNPLLGYEKSSEIAKEALETGGSVYEIVLQKGYLSQEQLEDLLKPENMTRPRYLHR
;
A
#
# COMPACT_ATOMS: atom_id res chain seq x y z
N ARG A 1 17.84 -23.45 24.76
CA ARG A 1 16.68 -24.35 24.53
C ARG A 1 15.44 -23.61 24.04
N ALA A 2 15.01 -22.51 24.68
CA ALA A 2 13.80 -21.77 24.28
C ALA A 2 13.78 -21.33 22.79
N CYS A 3 14.89 -20.80 22.26
CA CYS A 3 14.94 -20.37 20.85
C CYS A 3 14.76 -21.54 19.87
N CYS A 4 15.30 -22.72 20.18
CA CYS A 4 15.13 -23.92 19.33
C CYS A 4 13.66 -24.35 19.31
N THR A 5 13.00 -24.36 20.47
CA THR A 5 11.58 -24.70 20.56
C THR A 5 10.69 -23.71 19.79
N LEU A 6 10.97 -22.41 19.87
CA LEU A 6 10.25 -21.39 19.08
C LEU A 6 10.47 -21.60 17.57
N GLY A 7 11.71 -21.89 17.16
CA GLY A 7 12.06 -22.16 15.77
C GLY A 7 11.31 -23.37 15.21
N GLU A 8 11.34 -24.48 15.92
CA GLU A 8 10.77 -25.75 15.46
C GLU A 8 9.24 -25.79 15.56
N ARG A 9 8.66 -25.21 16.62
CA ARG A 9 7.22 -25.36 16.91
C ARG A 9 6.36 -24.17 16.50
N CYS A 10 6.95 -23.06 16.07
CA CYS A 10 6.21 -21.88 15.62
C CYS A 10 6.76 -21.38 14.29
N VAL A 11 8.01 -20.90 14.25
CA VAL A 11 8.57 -20.17 13.09
C VAL A 11 8.52 -21.02 11.82
N ARG A 12 8.89 -22.30 11.89
CA ARG A 12 8.89 -23.21 10.73
C ARG A 12 7.51 -23.39 10.08
N GLY A 13 6.43 -23.15 10.81
CA GLY A 13 5.05 -23.31 10.34
C GLY A 13 4.31 -22.02 10.01
N ILE A 14 4.96 -20.86 10.11
CA ILE A 14 4.29 -19.57 9.83
C ILE A 14 3.85 -19.51 8.36
N THR A 15 2.57 -19.17 8.16
CA THR A 15 1.98 -18.90 6.85
C THR A 15 1.35 -17.51 6.83
N ALA A 16 1.39 -16.84 5.69
CA ALA A 16 0.73 -15.55 5.52
C ALA A 16 -0.76 -15.71 5.22
N ASN A 17 -1.59 -14.88 5.84
CA ASN A 17 -2.95 -14.62 5.38
C ASN A 17 -2.90 -13.54 4.30
N ARG A 18 -2.82 -13.96 3.03
CA ARG A 18 -2.51 -13.07 1.91
C ARG A 18 -3.62 -12.06 1.67
N GLU A 19 -4.87 -12.50 1.81
CA GLU A 19 -6.07 -11.70 1.61
C GLU A 19 -6.15 -10.57 2.64
N VAL A 20 -5.92 -10.88 3.92
CA VAL A 20 -5.89 -9.88 4.99
C VAL A 20 -4.73 -8.90 4.81
N CYS A 21 -3.54 -9.40 4.46
CA CYS A 21 -2.40 -8.52 4.16
C CYS A 21 -2.69 -7.56 2.99
N ARG A 22 -3.32 -8.07 1.92
CA ARG A 22 -3.69 -7.26 0.75
C ARG A 22 -4.72 -6.19 1.14
N HIS A 23 -5.74 -6.57 1.88
CA HIS A 23 -6.77 -5.66 2.37
C HIS A 23 -6.15 -4.49 3.16
N TYR A 24 -5.22 -4.76 4.08
CA TYR A 24 -4.55 -3.70 4.84
C TYR A 24 -3.74 -2.75 3.96
N VAL A 25 -3.09 -3.23 2.90
CA VAL A 25 -2.36 -2.37 1.97
C VAL A 25 -3.31 -1.47 1.20
N GLU A 26 -4.40 -2.02 0.65
CA GLU A 26 -5.38 -1.29 -0.16
C GLU A 26 -6.14 -0.23 0.64
N HIS A 27 -6.36 -0.48 1.94
CA HIS A 27 -7.09 0.43 2.84
C HIS A 27 -6.16 1.33 3.67
N SER A 28 -4.84 1.30 3.42
CA SER A 28 -3.89 2.13 4.17
C SER A 28 -3.81 3.55 3.61
N ILE A 29 -3.93 4.55 4.50
CA ILE A 29 -3.66 5.95 4.16
C ILE A 29 -2.20 6.15 3.74
N GLY A 30 -1.28 5.31 4.22
CA GLY A 30 0.14 5.35 3.88
C GLY A 30 0.43 5.21 2.38
N LEU A 31 -0.54 4.68 1.62
CA LEU A 31 -0.47 4.57 0.16
C LEU A 31 -0.21 5.90 -0.53
N VAL A 32 -0.67 7.00 0.07
CA VAL A 32 -0.50 8.35 -0.45
C VAL A 32 0.96 8.71 -0.75
N THR A 33 1.91 8.15 0.00
CA THR A 33 3.34 8.42 -0.16
C THR A 33 3.87 7.95 -1.51
N ALA A 34 3.35 6.83 -2.03
CA ALA A 34 3.70 6.30 -3.32
C ALA A 34 3.12 7.13 -4.48
N LEU A 35 2.11 7.97 -4.22
CA LEU A 35 1.50 8.85 -5.21
C LEU A 35 2.30 10.13 -5.44
N ASN A 36 3.16 10.54 -4.49
CA ASN A 36 3.89 11.81 -4.55
C ASN A 36 4.67 12.02 -5.87
N PRO A 37 5.40 11.04 -6.42
CA PRO A 37 6.12 11.22 -7.69
C PRO A 37 5.20 11.41 -8.91
N LEU A 38 3.96 10.92 -8.84
CA LEU A 38 2.98 10.94 -9.93
C LEU A 38 2.05 12.15 -9.87
N LEU A 39 1.56 12.47 -8.67
CA LEU A 39 0.53 13.49 -8.44
C LEU A 39 1.07 14.77 -7.80
N GLY A 40 2.26 14.73 -7.21
CA GLY A 40 2.83 15.82 -6.42
C GLY A 40 2.35 15.82 -4.96
N TYR A 41 3.11 16.50 -4.10
CA TYR A 41 2.87 16.51 -2.66
C TYR A 41 1.52 17.14 -2.25
N GLU A 42 1.15 18.26 -2.87
CA GLU A 42 -0.09 18.97 -2.53
C GLU A 42 -1.32 18.09 -2.77
N LYS A 43 -1.45 17.55 -3.99
CA LYS A 43 -2.56 16.67 -4.36
C LYS A 43 -2.61 15.39 -3.54
N SER A 44 -1.45 14.77 -3.29
CA SER A 44 -1.34 13.65 -2.37
C SER A 44 -1.86 14.01 -0.97
N SER A 45 -1.44 15.14 -0.42
CA SER A 45 -1.85 15.57 0.92
C SER A 45 -3.36 15.83 1.02
N GLU A 46 -3.97 16.38 -0.03
CA GLU A 46 -5.43 16.55 -0.13
C GLU A 46 -6.16 15.20 -0.10
N ILE A 47 -5.66 14.21 -0.86
CA ILE A 47 -6.23 12.86 -0.89
C ILE A 47 -6.13 12.19 0.49
N ALA A 48 -5.00 12.33 1.18
CA ALA A 48 -4.85 11.79 2.54
C ALA A 48 -5.83 12.44 3.53
N LYS A 49 -6.05 13.75 3.42
CA LYS A 49 -7.01 14.46 4.25
C LYS A 49 -8.43 13.97 3.98
N GLU A 50 -8.81 13.82 2.72
CA GLU A 50 -10.13 13.31 2.32
C GLU A 50 -10.35 11.87 2.79
N ALA A 51 -9.35 11.00 2.67
CA ALA A 51 -9.42 9.63 3.18
C ALA A 51 -9.67 9.60 4.70
N LEU A 52 -9.02 10.49 5.45
CA LEU A 52 -9.20 10.59 6.91
C LEU A 52 -10.59 11.12 7.29
N GLU A 53 -11.10 12.13 6.57
CA GLU A 53 -12.41 12.74 6.84
C GLU A 53 -13.58 11.83 6.46
N THR A 54 -13.45 11.08 5.37
CA THR A 54 -14.53 10.22 4.84
C THR A 54 -14.47 8.79 5.37
N GLY A 55 -13.31 8.37 5.91
CA GLY A 55 -13.03 6.96 6.22
C GLY A 55 -12.84 6.08 4.98
N GLY A 56 -12.79 6.67 3.78
CA GLY A 56 -12.55 5.97 2.52
C GLY A 56 -11.07 5.61 2.31
N SER A 57 -10.81 4.68 1.39
CA SER A 57 -9.43 4.33 1.04
C SER A 57 -8.82 5.32 0.04
N VAL A 58 -7.50 5.53 0.14
CA VAL A 58 -6.75 6.33 -0.83
C VAL A 58 -6.91 5.76 -2.24
N TYR A 59 -6.97 4.43 -2.37
CA TYR A 59 -7.17 3.74 -3.64
C TYR A 59 -8.48 4.16 -4.31
N GLU A 60 -9.60 4.08 -3.58
CA GLU A 60 -10.92 4.42 -4.10
C GLU A 60 -11.02 5.90 -4.47
N ILE A 61 -10.49 6.80 -3.62
CA ILE A 61 -10.54 8.24 -3.86
C ILE A 61 -9.77 8.61 -5.13
N VAL A 62 -8.59 8.03 -5.34
CA VAL A 62 -7.78 8.27 -6.56
C VAL A 62 -8.51 7.78 -7.81
N LEU A 63 -9.15 6.62 -7.74
CA LEU A 63 -9.90 6.03 -8.85
C LEU A 63 -11.16 6.85 -9.15
N GLN A 64 -11.93 7.25 -8.13
CA GLN A 64 -13.14 8.07 -8.26
C GLN A 64 -12.85 9.44 -8.86
N LYS A 65 -11.73 10.07 -8.47
CA LYS A 65 -11.29 11.36 -9.02
C LYS A 65 -10.62 11.25 -10.39
N GLY A 66 -10.40 10.03 -10.89
CA GLY A 66 -9.76 9.78 -12.18
C GLY A 66 -8.30 10.24 -12.25
N TYR A 67 -7.61 10.30 -11.11
CA TYR A 67 -6.21 10.74 -11.08
C TYR A 67 -5.25 9.67 -11.59
N LEU A 68 -5.59 8.40 -11.39
CA LEU A 68 -4.90 7.25 -11.95
C LEU A 68 -5.93 6.21 -12.39
N SER A 69 -5.60 5.47 -13.45
CA SER A 69 -6.36 4.28 -13.85
C SER A 69 -6.18 3.14 -12.85
N GLN A 70 -7.12 2.20 -12.86
CA GLN A 70 -7.02 0.96 -12.08
C GLN A 70 -5.70 0.22 -12.37
N GLU A 71 -5.31 0.13 -13.64
CA GLU A 71 -4.06 -0.55 -14.05
C GLU A 71 -2.82 0.15 -13.46
N GLN A 72 -2.78 1.49 -13.46
CA GLN A 72 -1.68 2.24 -12.85
C GLN A 72 -1.62 2.06 -11.33
N LEU A 73 -2.77 2.01 -10.67
CA LEU A 73 -2.85 1.73 -9.23
C LEU A 73 -2.41 0.29 -8.93
N GLU A 74 -2.87 -0.69 -9.69
CA GLU A 74 -2.46 -2.10 -9.53
C GLU A 74 -0.96 -2.28 -9.75
N ASP A 75 -0.37 -1.62 -10.77
CA ASP A 75 1.08 -1.61 -10.95
C ASP A 75 1.78 -1.00 -9.75
N LEU A 76 1.32 0.15 -9.26
CA LEU A 76 1.89 0.81 -8.09
C LEU A 76 1.82 -0.07 -6.83
N LEU A 77 0.74 -0.83 -6.65
CA LEU A 77 0.51 -1.75 -5.53
C LEU A 77 1.26 -3.09 -5.60
N LYS A 78 2.07 -3.31 -6.64
CA LYS A 78 2.94 -4.49 -6.71
C LYS A 78 3.98 -4.44 -5.57
N PRO A 79 4.18 -5.53 -4.80
CA PRO A 79 5.11 -5.55 -3.68
C PRO A 79 6.52 -5.03 -4.03
N GLU A 80 7.03 -5.39 -5.19
CA GLU A 80 8.31 -4.95 -5.73
C GLU A 80 8.40 -3.42 -5.90
N ASN A 81 7.30 -2.75 -6.21
CA ASN A 81 7.22 -1.30 -6.39
C ASN A 81 7.04 -0.54 -5.07
N MET A 82 6.57 -1.20 -4.02
CA MET A 82 6.35 -0.62 -2.69
C MET A 82 7.50 -0.87 -1.71
N THR A 83 8.30 -1.92 -1.95
CA THR A 83 9.39 -2.35 -1.05
C THR A 83 10.77 -1.98 -1.54
N ARG A 84 10.89 -1.43 -2.76
CA ARG A 84 12.17 -1.04 -3.37
C ARG A 84 12.04 0.34 -4.01
N PRO A 85 13.13 1.12 -4.07
CA PRO A 85 13.12 2.39 -4.80
C PRO A 85 12.78 2.16 -6.28
N ARG A 86 11.86 2.98 -6.81
CA ARG A 86 11.53 3.00 -8.24
C ARG A 86 12.00 4.32 -8.84
N TYR A 87 12.83 4.23 -9.87
CA TYR A 87 13.21 5.39 -10.66
C TYR A 87 12.16 5.60 -11.74
N LEU A 88 11.25 6.55 -11.50
CA LEU A 88 10.28 6.99 -12.49
C LEU A 88 11.00 8.00 -13.39
N HIS A 89 11.34 7.58 -14.61
CA HIS A 89 11.85 8.50 -15.61
C HIS A 89 10.72 9.45 -16.03
N ARG A 90 10.92 10.75 -15.82
CA ARG A 90 10.06 11.82 -16.34
C ARG A 90 10.40 12.13 -17.78
#